data_AF-A0A418QDF9-F1
#
_entry.id   AF-A0A418QDF9-F1
#
_cell.length_a   1.000
_cell.length_b   1.000
_cell.length_c   1.000
_cell.angle_alpha   90.00
_cell.angle_beta   90.00
_cell.angle_gamma   90.00
#
_symmetry.space_group_name_H-M   'P 1'
#
loop_
_entity.id
_entity.type
_entity.pdbx_description
1 polymer ?
#
loop_
_entity_poly.entity_id
_entity_poly.type
_entity_poly.pdbx_seq_one_letter_code
_entity_poly.pdbx_strand_id
1 'polypeptide(L)'
;VLFRSVAEGAAVVDVRGGGIVALASSTGGSLSSDPGRQWAASALRPVASTVKPLLYALAFGDGVTQLSAFRDEATEYAGQAIRNNSGEFLNHAVTVREANARSLNTVAVQVGTPREKALRRTLDALGYRADSGNTSSVSLGTYRAAPLDVAAAYASFANGGTRCEPHLLAEVYDRAGRPLSLPRPDCAPLWDEVVAYEAFDLLTGAVSSNAGHVKFLRPTAWQRLSGKAMPLGAKSGTTDDVNDTWCAAVTPQYAMAVWIGDPDGRQSVPVNLYRDQAACREIGLLRDLPHDRTSVPVPPGITTVGGVAVPLPGLNPRNPSPPAP
;
A
#
# COMPACT_ATOMS: atom_id res chain seq x y z
N VAL A 1 -12.17 -31.41 -7.61
CA VAL A 1 -13.09 -30.39 -7.03
C VAL A 1 -12.32 -29.68 -5.94
N LEU A 2 -11.78 -28.45 -6.10
CA LEU A 2 -11.17 -27.67 -4.98
C LEU A 2 -10.61 -26.24 -5.33
N PHE A 3 -11.01 -25.59 -6.44
CA PHE A 3 -10.53 -24.21 -6.75
C PHE A 3 -11.66 -23.21 -7.04
N ARG A 4 -12.89 -23.46 -6.57
CA ARG A 4 -14.06 -22.62 -6.87
C ARG A 4 -14.23 -21.38 -5.99
N SER A 5 -13.34 -21.13 -5.03
CA SER A 5 -13.55 -20.11 -3.98
C SER A 5 -12.48 -19.02 -3.91
N VAL A 6 -11.39 -19.10 -4.67
CA VAL A 6 -10.33 -18.08 -4.64
C VAL A 6 -10.52 -17.13 -5.79
N ALA A 7 -10.74 -15.87 -5.46
CA ALA A 7 -10.81 -14.77 -6.40
C ALA A 7 -9.56 -13.89 -6.32
N GLU A 8 -9.42 -13.05 -7.33
CA GLU A 8 -8.39 -12.04 -7.46
C GLU A 8 -9.06 -10.73 -7.87
N GLY A 9 -8.53 -9.63 -7.35
CA GLY A 9 -8.82 -8.28 -7.81
C GLY A 9 -7.53 -7.48 -7.86
N ALA A 10 -7.25 -6.88 -9.01
CA ALA A 10 -6.10 -6.01 -9.23
C ALA A 10 -6.53 -4.68 -9.84
N ALA A 11 -5.97 -3.59 -9.33
CA ALA A 11 -6.23 -2.25 -9.85
C ALA A 11 -4.91 -1.51 -10.06
N VAL A 12 -4.81 -0.77 -11.17
CA VAL A 12 -3.69 0.13 -11.47
C VAL A 12 -4.25 1.53 -11.68
N VAL A 13 -3.68 2.51 -10.99
CA VAL A 13 -4.02 3.93 -11.12
C VAL A 13 -2.81 4.76 -11.49
N ASP A 14 -3.05 5.81 -12.27
CA ASP A 14 -2.09 6.87 -12.55
C ASP A 14 -1.87 7.73 -11.30
N VAL A 15 -0.60 7.99 -10.97
CA VAL A 15 -0.21 8.71 -9.76
C VAL A 15 -0.65 10.17 -9.77
N ARG A 16 -0.63 10.86 -10.93
CA ARG A 16 -0.84 12.31 -10.99
C ARG A 16 -2.30 12.68 -10.82
N GLY A 17 -3.19 11.94 -11.48
CA GLY A 17 -4.61 12.28 -11.55
C GLY A 17 -5.55 11.27 -10.89
N GLY A 18 -5.09 10.06 -10.56
CA GLY A 18 -5.99 8.97 -10.14
C GLY A 18 -6.75 8.32 -11.31
N GLY A 19 -6.33 8.56 -12.55
CA GLY A 19 -6.95 7.89 -13.71
C GLY A 19 -6.76 6.38 -13.61
N ILE A 20 -7.84 5.61 -13.78
CA ILE A 20 -7.78 4.14 -13.74
C ILE A 20 -7.14 3.65 -15.04
N VAL A 21 -5.97 3.00 -14.92
CA VAL A 21 -5.20 2.46 -16.06
C VAL A 21 -5.67 1.04 -16.39
N ALA A 22 -5.91 0.22 -15.35
CA ALA A 22 -6.36 -1.15 -15.51
C ALA A 22 -7.15 -1.62 -14.29
N LEU A 23 -8.15 -2.48 -14.56
CA LEU A 23 -8.82 -3.30 -13.55
C LEU A 23 -8.80 -4.74 -14.06
N ALA A 24 -8.44 -5.68 -13.19
CA ALA A 24 -8.55 -7.10 -13.47
C ALA A 24 -9.24 -7.78 -12.30
N SER A 25 -10.12 -8.74 -12.60
CA SER A 25 -10.74 -9.59 -11.59
C SER A 25 -10.81 -11.00 -12.11
N SER A 26 -10.62 -11.97 -11.22
CA SER A 26 -10.80 -13.39 -11.50
C SER A 26 -11.54 -14.03 -10.33
N THR A 27 -12.32 -15.07 -10.58
CA THR A 27 -12.97 -15.90 -9.54
C THR A 27 -12.32 -17.28 -9.43
N GLY A 28 -11.20 -17.49 -10.13
CA GLY A 28 -10.54 -18.79 -10.26
C GLY A 28 -11.30 -19.72 -11.23
N GLY A 29 -10.57 -20.58 -11.94
CA GLY A 29 -11.17 -21.51 -12.90
C GLY A 29 -11.73 -20.84 -14.16
N SER A 30 -12.88 -21.30 -14.66
CA SER A 30 -13.48 -20.85 -15.94
C SER A 30 -14.37 -19.60 -15.83
N LEU A 31 -14.44 -18.98 -14.66
CA LEU A 31 -15.42 -17.92 -14.33
C LEU A 31 -14.78 -16.52 -14.26
N SER A 32 -13.53 -16.37 -14.71
CA SER A 32 -12.81 -15.07 -14.76
C SER A 32 -13.50 -14.00 -15.62
N SER A 33 -14.52 -14.39 -16.38
CA SER A 33 -15.31 -13.52 -17.25
C SER A 33 -16.80 -13.48 -16.90
N ASP A 34 -17.22 -14.04 -15.76
CA ASP A 34 -18.62 -14.04 -15.36
C ASP A 34 -19.12 -12.60 -15.18
N PRO A 35 -20.18 -12.18 -15.89
CA PRO A 35 -20.73 -10.83 -15.76
C PRO A 35 -21.14 -10.55 -14.31
N GLY A 36 -20.58 -9.48 -13.71
CA GLY A 36 -21.16 -8.85 -12.52
C GLY A 36 -20.31 -8.79 -11.26
N ARG A 37 -19.05 -9.27 -11.24
CA ARG A 37 -18.18 -9.11 -10.05
C ARG A 37 -16.83 -8.52 -10.42
N GLN A 38 -16.65 -7.23 -10.14
CA GLN A 38 -15.38 -6.52 -10.36
C GLN A 38 -14.64 -6.35 -9.02
N TRP A 39 -14.01 -7.44 -8.56
CA TRP A 39 -13.30 -7.51 -7.28
C TRP A 39 -12.24 -6.44 -7.09
N ALA A 40 -11.58 -6.00 -8.16
CA ALA A 40 -10.68 -4.85 -8.13
C ALA A 40 -11.30 -3.59 -7.49
N ALA A 41 -12.61 -3.38 -7.64
CA ALA A 41 -13.34 -2.23 -7.13
C ALA A 41 -14.34 -2.56 -6.01
N SER A 42 -14.66 -3.84 -5.78
CA SER A 42 -15.73 -4.23 -4.83
C SER A 42 -15.32 -5.20 -3.72
N ALA A 43 -14.12 -5.80 -3.78
CA ALA A 43 -13.68 -6.77 -2.78
C ALA A 43 -13.24 -6.06 -1.48
N LEU A 44 -14.20 -5.76 -0.59
CA LEU A 44 -13.95 -5.14 0.71
C LEU A 44 -13.36 -6.15 1.71
N ARG A 45 -12.03 -6.26 1.74
CA ARG A 45 -11.29 -7.27 2.51
C ARG A 45 -10.28 -6.62 3.45
N PRO A 46 -9.97 -7.24 4.60
CA PRO A 46 -8.98 -6.69 5.53
C PRO A 46 -7.65 -6.46 4.83
N VAL A 47 -7.12 -5.24 4.89
CA VAL A 47 -5.95 -4.81 4.10
C VAL A 47 -4.62 -5.34 4.66
N ALA A 48 -4.65 -5.92 5.87
CA ALA A 48 -3.49 -6.50 6.53
C ALA A 48 -2.28 -5.55 6.59
N SER A 49 -1.06 -6.08 6.50
CA SER A 49 0.17 -5.27 6.59
C SER A 49 0.35 -4.20 5.49
N THR A 50 -0.52 -4.12 4.48
CA THR A 50 -0.49 -3.00 3.51
C THR A 50 -0.92 -1.67 4.15
N VAL A 51 -1.49 -1.67 5.36
CA VAL A 51 -1.77 -0.45 6.13
C VAL A 51 -0.50 0.21 6.70
N LYS A 52 0.58 -0.57 6.92
CA LYS A 52 1.75 -0.10 7.68
C LYS A 52 2.43 1.13 7.06
N PRO A 53 2.60 1.25 5.74
CA PRO A 53 3.12 2.48 5.13
C PRO A 53 2.26 3.72 5.40
N LEU A 54 0.92 3.59 5.43
CA LEU A 54 0.01 4.68 5.80
C LEU A 54 0.18 5.06 7.28
N LEU A 55 0.33 4.06 8.15
CA LEU A 55 0.66 4.27 9.56
C LEU A 55 2.01 4.99 9.73
N TYR A 56 3.05 4.56 9.02
CA TYR A 56 4.37 5.19 9.15
C TYR A 56 4.38 6.61 8.58
N ALA A 57 3.67 6.87 7.47
CA ALA A 57 3.47 8.22 6.95
C ALA A 57 2.77 9.13 7.98
N LEU A 58 1.75 8.61 8.68
CA LEU A 58 1.14 9.34 9.78
C LEU A 58 2.15 9.64 10.90
N ALA A 59 2.96 8.65 11.28
CA ALA A 59 3.99 8.83 12.30
C ALA A 59 5.09 9.82 11.90
N PHE A 60 5.45 9.89 10.61
CA PHE A 60 6.40 10.86 10.09
C PHE A 60 5.90 12.29 10.26
N GLY A 61 4.60 12.52 10.09
CA GLY A 61 3.97 13.81 10.38
C GLY A 61 3.94 14.22 11.87
N ASP A 62 4.35 13.32 12.76
CA ASP A 62 4.46 13.56 14.21
C ASP A 62 5.93 13.51 14.71
N GLY A 63 6.91 13.58 13.79
CA GLY A 63 8.34 13.64 14.12
C GLY A 63 9.04 12.28 14.28
N VAL A 64 8.37 11.16 14.00
CA VAL A 64 9.07 9.88 13.76
C VAL A 64 9.78 10.00 12.40
N THR A 65 10.89 9.28 12.21
CA THR A 65 11.55 9.19 10.89
C THR A 65 11.78 7.74 10.54
N GLN A 66 12.20 7.49 9.30
CA GLN A 66 12.64 6.16 8.88
C GLN A 66 13.75 5.57 9.76
N LEU A 67 14.55 6.40 10.42
CA LEU A 67 15.68 6.00 11.28
C LEU A 67 15.32 5.93 12.77
N SER A 68 14.11 6.36 13.17
CA SER A 68 13.63 6.15 14.54
C SER A 68 13.64 4.66 14.86
N ALA A 69 14.14 4.31 16.05
CA ALA A 69 14.34 2.93 16.45
C ALA A 69 13.30 2.47 17.48
N PHE A 70 12.79 1.27 17.29
CA PHE A 70 11.85 0.59 18.18
C PHE A 70 12.37 -0.81 18.45
N ARG A 71 12.10 -1.35 19.63
CA ARG A 71 12.57 -2.68 20.01
C ARG A 71 11.56 -3.72 19.55
N ASP A 72 12.02 -4.69 18.76
CA ASP A 72 11.18 -5.82 18.35
C ASP A 72 11.23 -6.91 19.43
N GLU A 73 10.24 -6.89 20.31
CA GLU A 73 10.08 -7.84 21.41
C GLU A 73 8.61 -8.09 21.73
N ALA A 74 8.35 -9.02 22.64
CA ALA A 74 7.01 -9.34 23.10
C ALA A 74 6.24 -8.06 23.48
N THR A 75 5.14 -7.82 22.77
CA THR A 75 4.29 -6.64 22.90
C THR A 75 2.85 -7.10 23.01
N GLU A 76 2.01 -6.33 23.68
CA GLU A 76 0.58 -6.57 23.78
C GLU A 76 -0.21 -5.38 23.25
N TYR A 77 -1.42 -5.66 22.77
CA TYR A 77 -2.41 -4.66 22.44
C TYR A 77 -3.75 -5.10 23.03
N ALA A 78 -4.37 -4.25 23.85
CA ALA A 78 -5.63 -4.56 24.52
C ALA A 78 -5.64 -5.93 25.24
N GLY A 79 -4.52 -6.31 25.86
CA GLY A 79 -4.35 -7.59 26.57
C GLY A 79 -4.16 -8.81 25.67
N GLN A 80 -4.02 -8.62 24.35
CA GLN A 80 -3.71 -9.68 23.40
C GLN A 80 -2.23 -9.61 22.99
N ALA A 81 -1.55 -10.76 23.04
CA ALA A 81 -0.16 -10.88 22.63
C ALA A 81 -0.01 -10.67 21.11
N ILE A 82 0.89 -9.77 20.73
CA ILE A 82 1.22 -9.51 19.33
C ILE A 82 2.34 -10.43 18.88
N ARG A 83 2.13 -11.12 17.76
CA ARG A 83 3.11 -12.00 17.14
C ARG A 83 3.58 -11.42 15.82
N ASN A 84 4.88 -11.53 15.54
CA ASN A 84 5.39 -11.33 14.18
C ASN A 84 5.00 -12.52 13.30
N ASN A 85 4.90 -12.30 11.99
CA ASN A 85 4.59 -13.37 11.04
C ASN A 85 5.63 -14.51 11.04
N SER A 86 6.87 -14.21 11.41
CA SER A 86 7.93 -15.23 11.59
C SER A 86 7.70 -16.15 12.78
N GLY A 87 6.82 -15.78 13.72
CA GLY A 87 6.68 -16.43 15.02
C GLY A 87 7.76 -16.06 16.04
N GLU A 88 8.78 -15.30 15.63
CA GLU A 88 9.94 -14.94 16.45
C GLU A 88 10.11 -13.43 16.58
N PHE A 89 10.73 -13.01 17.68
CA PHE A 89 11.19 -11.63 17.90
C PHE A 89 12.68 -11.52 17.64
N LEU A 90 13.10 -10.42 17.03
CA LEU A 90 14.51 -10.10 16.82
C LEU A 90 15.25 -9.76 18.13
N ASN A 91 14.51 -9.33 19.17
CA ASN A 91 15.01 -8.99 20.51
C ASN A 91 16.08 -7.88 20.55
N HIS A 92 16.08 -7.00 19.54
CA HIS A 92 16.92 -5.81 19.48
C HIS A 92 16.18 -4.62 18.86
N ALA A 93 16.78 -3.44 18.96
CA ALA A 93 16.25 -2.23 18.34
C ALA A 93 16.42 -2.28 16.83
N VAL A 94 15.35 -2.00 16.10
CA VAL A 94 15.29 -1.91 14.64
C VAL A 94 14.73 -0.56 14.24
N THR A 95 15.19 -0.03 13.11
CA THR A 95 14.65 1.23 12.56
C THR A 95 13.24 1.02 12.01
N VAL A 96 12.44 2.09 11.90
CA VAL A 96 11.15 2.05 11.19
C VAL A 96 11.31 1.51 9.77
N ARG A 97 12.40 1.87 9.08
CA ARG A 97 12.73 1.34 7.75
C ARG A 97 12.90 -0.17 7.75
N GLU A 98 13.68 -0.70 8.67
CA GLU A 98 13.87 -2.15 8.80
C GLU A 98 12.58 -2.85 9.23
N ALA A 99 11.84 -2.28 10.18
CA ALA A 99 10.57 -2.82 10.65
C ALA A 99 9.53 -2.90 9.52
N ASN A 100 9.44 -1.88 8.66
CA ASN A 100 8.59 -1.92 7.47
C ASN A 100 9.09 -2.96 6.45
N ALA A 101 10.41 -3.00 6.19
CA ALA A 101 11.01 -3.94 5.25
C ALA A 101 10.84 -5.41 5.69
N ARG A 102 10.82 -5.69 6.99
CA ARG A 102 10.52 -7.03 7.55
C ARG A 102 9.05 -7.25 7.85
N SER A 103 8.22 -6.21 7.75
CA SER A 103 6.81 -6.22 8.12
C SER A 103 6.56 -6.66 9.58
N LEU A 104 7.35 -6.17 10.53
CA LEU A 104 7.21 -6.52 11.95
C LEU A 104 5.88 -5.99 12.52
N ASN A 105 5.16 -6.82 13.26
CA ASN A 105 3.85 -6.49 13.83
C ASN A 105 3.99 -5.76 15.16
N THR A 106 4.94 -6.18 15.99
CA THR A 106 5.28 -5.56 17.28
C THR A 106 5.58 -4.07 17.13
N VAL A 107 6.48 -3.71 16.20
CA VAL A 107 6.86 -2.32 15.92
C VAL A 107 5.68 -1.52 15.34
N ALA A 108 4.90 -2.11 14.43
CA ALA A 108 3.71 -1.45 13.89
C ALA A 108 2.71 -1.11 15.01
N VAL A 109 2.48 -2.03 15.96
CA VAL A 109 1.61 -1.80 17.11
C VAL A 109 2.18 -0.73 18.04
N GLN A 110 3.49 -0.75 18.34
CA GLN A 110 4.13 0.27 19.17
C GLN A 110 4.02 1.68 18.55
N VAL A 111 4.24 1.79 17.24
CA VAL A 111 4.15 3.07 16.52
C VAL A 111 2.70 3.56 16.41
N GLY A 112 1.78 2.63 16.17
CA GLY A 112 0.38 2.95 15.89
C GLY A 112 -0.52 3.11 17.11
N THR A 113 -0.24 2.48 18.25
CA THR A 113 -1.08 2.60 19.45
C THR A 113 -1.25 4.06 19.90
N PRO A 114 -0.18 4.89 20.00
CA PRO A 114 -0.33 6.31 20.31
C PRO A 114 -1.07 7.13 19.25
N ARG A 115 -1.20 6.58 18.03
CA ARG A 115 -1.73 7.26 16.83
C ARG A 115 -3.05 6.68 16.33
N GLU A 116 -3.63 5.74 17.07
CA GLU A 116 -4.74 4.93 16.59
C GLU A 116 -5.94 5.78 16.14
N LYS A 117 -6.31 6.80 16.92
CA LYS A 117 -7.41 7.69 16.57
C LYS A 117 -7.15 8.45 15.26
N ALA A 118 -5.91 8.87 15.03
CA ALA A 118 -5.54 9.57 13.80
C ALA A 118 -5.47 8.59 12.61
N LEU A 119 -4.93 7.40 12.80
CA LEU A 119 -4.91 6.35 11.77
C LEU A 119 -6.33 5.98 11.34
N ARG A 120 -7.26 5.76 12.28
CA ARG A 120 -8.67 5.48 11.96
C ARG A 120 -9.29 6.57 11.08
N ARG A 121 -9.13 7.85 11.45
CA ARG A 121 -9.62 8.98 10.64
C ARG A 121 -9.01 9.01 9.24
N THR A 122 -7.70 8.77 9.13
CA THR A 122 -7.02 8.72 7.83
C THR A 122 -7.56 7.57 6.96
N LEU A 123 -7.79 6.40 7.54
CA LEU A 123 -8.37 5.26 6.82
C LEU A 123 -9.81 5.52 6.39
N ASP A 124 -10.64 6.13 7.27
CA ASP A 124 -12.00 6.54 6.92
C ASP A 124 -12.01 7.53 5.74
N ALA A 125 -11.12 8.53 5.76
CA ALA A 125 -10.95 9.52 4.68
C ALA A 125 -10.45 8.91 3.35
N LEU A 126 -9.80 7.75 3.41
CA LEU A 126 -9.41 6.98 2.24
C LEU A 126 -10.54 6.11 1.68
N GLY A 127 -11.72 6.11 2.33
CA GLY A 127 -12.85 5.25 1.99
C GLY A 127 -12.73 3.82 2.54
N TYR A 128 -11.72 3.54 3.38
CA TYR A 128 -11.57 2.24 4.00
C TYR A 128 -12.62 2.08 5.10
N ARG A 129 -13.15 0.87 5.25
CA ARG A 129 -14.27 0.60 6.16
C ARG A 129 -13.79 -0.13 7.40
N ALA A 130 -14.10 0.43 8.56
CA ALA A 130 -13.86 -0.23 9.83
C ALA A 130 -14.65 -1.55 9.92
N ASP A 131 -14.02 -2.58 10.48
CA ASP A 131 -14.70 -3.79 10.91
C ASP A 131 -15.02 -3.65 12.41
N SER A 132 -16.26 -3.28 12.73
CA SER A 132 -16.68 -3.01 14.12
C SER A 132 -16.61 -4.25 15.02
N GLY A 133 -16.58 -5.45 14.44
CA GLY A 133 -16.43 -6.70 15.18
C GLY A 133 -14.96 -7.06 15.48
N ASN A 134 -14.00 -6.38 14.84
CA ASN A 134 -12.58 -6.69 14.98
C ASN A 134 -11.94 -5.82 16.07
N THR A 135 -11.50 -6.46 17.15
CA THR A 135 -10.86 -5.82 18.30
C THR A 135 -9.33 -5.81 18.21
N SER A 136 -8.74 -6.34 17.13
CA SER A 136 -7.29 -6.32 16.91
C SER A 136 -6.79 -4.90 16.62
N SER A 137 -5.48 -4.69 16.78
CA SER A 137 -4.88 -3.38 16.50
C SER A 137 -5.10 -2.97 15.04
N VAL A 138 -5.62 -1.76 14.82
CA VAL A 138 -5.81 -1.19 13.46
C VAL A 138 -4.49 -1.12 12.66
N SER A 139 -3.36 -1.02 13.37
CA SER A 139 -1.99 -1.04 12.82
C SER A 139 -1.64 -2.33 12.09
N LEU A 140 -2.43 -3.39 12.28
CA LEU A 140 -2.29 -4.68 11.63
C LEU A 140 -3.22 -4.85 10.42
N GLY A 141 -4.02 -3.83 10.09
CA GLY A 141 -4.82 -3.78 8.86
C GLY A 141 -6.18 -4.43 8.95
N THR A 142 -6.89 -4.17 10.06
CA THR A 142 -8.25 -4.68 10.30
C THR A 142 -9.32 -3.99 9.45
N TYR A 143 -9.02 -2.79 8.93
CA TYR A 143 -9.87 -2.06 8.00
C TYR A 143 -9.98 -2.78 6.66
N ARG A 144 -11.15 -2.66 6.03
CA ARG A 144 -11.48 -3.31 4.77
C ARG A 144 -11.47 -2.30 3.63
N ALA A 145 -10.84 -2.65 2.52
CA ALA A 145 -10.79 -1.80 1.32
C ALA A 145 -10.77 -2.66 0.06
N ALA A 146 -11.18 -2.10 -1.08
CA ALA A 146 -10.99 -2.73 -2.38
C ALA A 146 -9.56 -2.44 -2.90
N PRO A 147 -9.02 -3.28 -3.81
CA PRO A 147 -7.73 -3.01 -4.46
C PRO A 147 -7.62 -1.61 -5.07
N LEU A 148 -8.69 -1.10 -5.66
CA LEU A 148 -8.73 0.25 -6.22
C LEU A 148 -8.46 1.33 -5.17
N ASP A 149 -9.05 1.22 -3.99
CA ASP A 149 -8.85 2.17 -2.89
C ASP A 149 -7.43 2.09 -2.35
N VAL A 150 -6.88 0.88 -2.25
CA VAL A 150 -5.49 0.66 -1.81
C VAL A 150 -4.49 1.25 -2.80
N ALA A 151 -4.70 1.05 -4.10
CA ALA A 151 -3.86 1.62 -5.15
C ALA A 151 -3.90 3.16 -5.11
N ALA A 152 -5.09 3.75 -4.93
CA ALA A 152 -5.27 5.20 -4.79
C ALA A 152 -4.56 5.77 -3.56
N ALA A 153 -4.63 5.07 -2.42
CA ALA A 153 -3.91 5.46 -1.21
C ALA A 153 -2.39 5.45 -1.44
N TYR A 154 -1.85 4.42 -2.10
CA TYR A 154 -0.42 4.30 -2.38
C TYR A 154 0.08 5.33 -3.41
N ALA A 155 -0.76 5.71 -4.37
CA ALA A 155 -0.45 6.77 -5.34
C ALA A 155 -0.08 8.09 -4.66
N SER A 156 -0.71 8.40 -3.51
CA SER A 156 -0.46 9.65 -2.78
C SER A 156 1.01 9.84 -2.37
N PHE A 157 1.74 8.76 -2.10
CA PHE A 157 3.16 8.84 -1.74
C PHE A 157 4.04 9.32 -2.89
N ALA A 158 3.73 8.92 -4.13
CA ALA A 158 4.45 9.38 -5.32
C ALA A 158 3.87 10.69 -5.90
N ASN A 159 2.69 11.12 -5.43
CA ASN A 159 2.02 12.35 -5.88
C ASN A 159 2.24 13.54 -4.93
N GLY A 160 3.42 13.61 -4.29
CA GLY A 160 3.76 14.71 -3.38
C GLY A 160 2.82 14.84 -2.17
N GLY A 161 2.16 13.74 -1.77
CA GLY A 161 1.22 13.72 -0.66
C GLY A 161 -0.24 13.92 -1.05
N THR A 162 -0.54 14.19 -2.32
CA THR A 162 -1.92 14.41 -2.78
C THR A 162 -2.60 13.11 -3.18
N ARG A 163 -3.76 12.81 -2.58
CA ARG A 163 -4.62 11.68 -2.98
C ARG A 163 -5.67 12.18 -3.97
N CYS A 164 -5.75 11.55 -5.13
CA CYS A 164 -6.79 11.80 -6.12
C CYS A 164 -7.78 10.63 -6.14
N GLU A 165 -9.07 10.95 -6.25
CA GLU A 165 -10.11 9.94 -6.38
C GLU A 165 -10.00 9.19 -7.71
N PRO A 166 -10.09 7.85 -7.69
CA PRO A 166 -10.07 7.07 -8.91
C PRO A 166 -11.20 7.42 -9.88
N HIS A 167 -10.86 7.63 -11.15
CA HIS A 167 -11.85 7.94 -12.18
C HIS A 167 -11.57 7.19 -13.49
N LEU A 168 -12.64 6.80 -14.19
CA LEU A 168 -12.58 6.02 -15.43
C LEU A 168 -12.75 6.88 -16.70
N LEU A 169 -13.52 7.97 -16.62
CA LEU A 169 -13.81 8.82 -17.76
C LEU A 169 -12.69 9.84 -17.96
N ALA A 170 -11.98 9.75 -19.10
CA ALA A 170 -10.94 10.70 -19.47
C ALA A 170 -11.52 11.92 -20.21
N GLU A 171 -12.31 11.67 -21.26
CA GLU A 171 -12.94 12.69 -22.09
C GLU A 171 -14.27 12.16 -22.63
N VAL A 172 -15.25 13.05 -22.82
CA VAL A 172 -16.53 12.71 -23.45
C VAL A 172 -16.81 13.73 -24.54
N TYR A 173 -17.26 13.26 -25.70
CA TYR A 173 -17.59 14.10 -26.84
C TYR A 173 -19.04 13.86 -27.26
N ASP A 174 -19.74 14.90 -27.69
CA ASP A 174 -21.05 14.75 -28.31
C ASP A 174 -20.94 14.21 -29.75
N ARG A 175 -22.09 13.96 -30.38
CA ARG A 175 -22.15 13.45 -31.77
C ARG A 175 -21.49 14.39 -32.80
N ALA A 176 -21.39 15.68 -32.50
CA ALA A 176 -20.73 16.67 -33.35
C ALA A 176 -19.23 16.80 -33.06
N GLY A 177 -18.67 15.98 -32.17
CA GLY A 177 -17.27 16.04 -31.75
C GLY A 177 -16.95 17.17 -30.78
N ARG A 178 -17.97 17.79 -30.16
CA ARG A 178 -17.75 18.84 -29.16
C ARG A 178 -17.47 18.22 -27.79
N PRO A 179 -16.41 18.64 -27.08
CA PRO A 179 -16.09 18.09 -25.77
C PRO A 179 -17.18 18.46 -24.76
N LEU A 180 -17.60 17.48 -23.96
CA LEU A 180 -18.47 17.66 -22.81
C LEU A 180 -17.60 17.77 -21.55
N SER A 181 -17.96 18.71 -20.67
CA SER A 181 -17.23 18.88 -19.41
C SER A 181 -17.44 17.66 -18.51
N LEU A 182 -16.32 17.09 -18.06
CA LEU A 182 -16.32 16.13 -16.96
C LEU A 182 -16.05 16.86 -15.63
N PRO A 183 -16.53 16.33 -14.49
CA PRO A 183 -16.04 16.75 -13.19
C PRO A 183 -14.52 16.59 -13.14
N ARG A 184 -13.83 17.57 -12.57
CA ARG A 184 -12.40 17.42 -12.29
C ARG A 184 -12.22 16.30 -11.26
N PRO A 185 -11.14 15.48 -11.35
CA PRO A 185 -10.80 14.55 -10.30
C PRO A 185 -10.72 15.28 -8.95
N ASP A 186 -11.36 14.72 -7.92
CA ASP A 186 -11.25 15.25 -6.58
C ASP A 186 -9.88 14.86 -6.00
N CYS A 187 -9.01 15.85 -5.82
CA CYS A 187 -7.65 15.66 -5.35
C CYS A 187 -7.44 16.51 -4.09
N ALA A 188 -7.07 15.87 -3.00
CA ALA A 188 -6.86 16.51 -1.71
C ALA A 188 -5.48 16.17 -1.12
N PRO A 189 -4.81 17.12 -0.47
CA PRO A 189 -3.62 16.83 0.31
C PRO A 189 -3.94 15.82 1.43
N LEU A 190 -3.23 14.70 1.43
CA LEU A 190 -3.33 13.67 2.47
C LEU A 190 -2.08 13.65 3.37
N TRP A 191 -0.92 13.93 2.79
CA TRP A 191 0.36 13.97 3.46
C TRP A 191 1.08 15.29 3.19
N ASP A 192 1.95 15.68 4.11
CA ASP A 192 3.01 16.65 3.81
C ASP A 192 3.94 16.10 2.73
N GLU A 193 4.53 16.95 1.89
CA GLU A 193 5.38 16.50 0.78
C GLU A 193 6.65 15.75 1.25
N VAL A 194 7.24 16.18 2.37
CA VAL A 194 8.42 15.53 2.99
C VAL A 194 8.02 14.15 3.51
N VAL A 195 6.86 14.07 4.18
CA VAL A 195 6.29 12.80 4.67
C VAL A 195 6.01 11.84 3.51
N ALA A 196 5.41 12.34 2.42
CA ALA A 196 5.09 11.53 1.24
C ALA A 196 6.36 10.95 0.61
N TYR A 197 7.41 11.76 0.50
CA TYR A 197 8.70 11.33 -0.02
C TYR A 197 9.38 10.30 0.89
N GLU A 198 9.35 10.49 2.22
CA GLU A 198 9.83 9.49 3.17
C GLU A 198 9.06 8.17 3.06
N ALA A 199 7.73 8.21 2.92
CA ALA A 199 6.92 7.01 2.76
C ALA A 199 7.20 6.29 1.43
N PHE A 200 7.40 7.04 0.34
CA PHE A 200 7.84 6.48 -0.94
C PHE A 200 9.21 5.80 -0.80
N ASP A 201 10.21 6.48 -0.23
CA ASP A 201 11.54 5.91 -0.01
C ASP A 201 11.49 4.68 0.92
N LEU A 202 10.71 4.72 2.00
CA LEU A 202 10.46 3.61 2.92
C LEU A 202 9.98 2.35 2.18
N LEU A 203 9.05 2.52 1.24
CA LEU A 203 8.53 1.44 0.41
C LEU A 203 9.60 0.89 -0.55
N THR A 204 10.42 1.76 -1.17
CA THR A 204 11.53 1.30 -2.02
C THR A 204 12.58 0.53 -1.21
N GLY A 205 12.77 0.89 0.06
CA GLY A 205 13.63 0.18 1.01
C GLY A 205 13.19 -1.27 1.25
N ALA A 206 11.88 -1.54 1.24
CA ALA A 206 11.35 -2.90 1.38
C ALA A 206 11.71 -3.81 0.19
N VAL A 207 11.90 -3.23 -1.00
CA VAL A 207 12.35 -3.94 -2.21
C VAL A 207 13.87 -4.02 -2.28
N SER A 208 14.58 -2.96 -1.89
CA SER A 208 16.04 -2.88 -2.05
C SER A 208 16.83 -3.53 -0.90
N SER A 209 16.26 -3.65 0.30
CA SER A 209 16.90 -4.23 1.48
C SER A 209 17.04 -5.76 1.41
N ASN A 210 18.15 -6.29 1.91
CA ASN A 210 18.34 -7.75 2.03
C ASN A 210 17.40 -8.39 3.07
N ALA A 211 16.92 -7.60 4.04
CA ALA A 211 15.89 -7.98 5.00
C ALA A 211 14.45 -7.83 4.45
N GLY A 212 14.31 -7.29 3.24
CA GLY A 212 13.03 -7.05 2.59
C GLY A 212 12.26 -8.34 2.27
N HIS A 213 11.01 -8.43 2.73
CA HIS A 213 10.11 -9.55 2.42
C HIS A 213 9.69 -9.60 0.93
N VAL A 214 9.86 -8.49 0.19
CA VAL A 214 9.55 -8.36 -1.24
C VAL A 214 10.80 -8.14 -2.11
N LYS A 215 12.00 -8.51 -1.64
CA LYS A 215 13.27 -8.28 -2.36
C LYS A 215 13.39 -8.99 -3.71
N PHE A 216 12.56 -9.99 -4.00
CA PHE A 216 12.48 -10.61 -5.33
C PHE A 216 11.91 -9.66 -6.39
N LEU A 217 11.26 -8.57 -5.97
CA LEU A 217 10.86 -7.46 -6.84
C LEU A 217 12.01 -6.50 -7.16
N ARG A 218 13.25 -6.84 -6.84
CA ARG A 218 14.41 -6.09 -7.36
C ARG A 218 14.40 -6.15 -8.90
N PRO A 219 14.81 -5.07 -9.58
CA PRO A 219 14.78 -5.04 -11.03
C PRO A 219 15.70 -6.13 -11.61
N THR A 220 15.22 -6.81 -12.64
CA THR A 220 16.00 -7.83 -13.34
C THR A 220 17.18 -7.20 -14.09
N ALA A 221 18.16 -8.02 -14.49
CA ALA A 221 19.26 -7.54 -15.34
C ALA A 221 18.73 -6.92 -16.64
N TRP A 222 17.72 -7.55 -17.25
CA TRP A 222 17.08 -7.01 -18.45
C TRP A 222 16.41 -5.65 -18.18
N GLN A 223 15.64 -5.50 -17.09
CA GLN A 223 15.01 -4.21 -16.74
C GLN A 223 16.05 -3.11 -16.52
N ARG A 224 17.22 -3.43 -15.96
CA ARG A 224 18.33 -2.48 -15.81
C ARG A 224 18.91 -2.07 -17.17
N LEU A 225 19.13 -3.02 -18.06
CA LEU A 225 19.70 -2.77 -19.39
C LEU A 225 18.73 -2.08 -20.34
N SER A 226 17.42 -2.32 -20.21
CA SER A 226 16.38 -1.75 -21.06
C SER A 226 15.85 -0.40 -20.60
N GLY A 227 16.45 0.19 -19.55
CA GLY A 227 15.99 1.46 -18.97
C GLY A 227 14.66 1.36 -18.21
N LYS A 228 14.14 0.14 -17.97
CA LYS A 228 12.88 -0.13 -17.24
C LYS A 228 13.07 -0.38 -15.75
N ALA A 229 14.26 -0.12 -15.20
CA ALA A 229 14.53 -0.27 -13.77
C ALA A 229 13.95 0.89 -12.94
N MET A 230 12.66 1.18 -13.13
CA MET A 230 11.97 2.24 -12.41
C MET A 230 12.02 1.99 -10.89
N PRO A 231 12.14 3.05 -10.08
CA PRO A 231 11.91 2.96 -8.65
C PRO A 231 10.57 2.27 -8.39
N LEU A 232 10.59 1.24 -7.54
CA LEU A 232 9.40 0.49 -7.15
C LEU A 232 9.45 0.36 -5.63
N GLY A 233 8.45 0.94 -4.97
CA GLY A 233 8.15 0.66 -3.59
C GLY A 233 7.03 -0.38 -3.51
N ALA A 234 7.12 -1.32 -2.58
CA ALA A 234 6.11 -2.36 -2.43
C ALA A 234 5.94 -2.81 -0.98
N LYS A 235 4.75 -3.31 -0.66
CA LYS A 235 4.39 -3.86 0.65
C LYS A 235 3.45 -5.05 0.46
N SER A 236 3.83 -6.21 1.00
CA SER A 236 2.91 -7.34 1.09
C SER A 236 1.97 -7.20 2.31
N GLY A 237 0.80 -7.82 2.22
CA GLY A 237 -0.12 -7.99 3.34
C GLY A 237 -0.59 -9.44 3.42
N THR A 238 -0.74 -9.95 4.62
CA THR A 238 -1.36 -11.25 4.89
C THR A 238 -2.15 -11.15 6.17
N THR A 239 -3.39 -11.63 6.19
CA THR A 239 -4.20 -11.70 7.41
C THR A 239 -3.82 -12.92 8.24
N ASP A 240 -4.09 -12.85 9.55
CA ASP A 240 -4.07 -14.03 10.41
C ASP A 240 -5.04 -15.08 9.81
N ASP A 241 -4.64 -16.35 9.76
CA ASP A 241 -5.27 -17.47 9.04
C ASP A 241 -5.16 -17.50 7.49
N VAL A 242 -4.39 -16.59 6.88
CA VAL A 242 -4.10 -16.62 5.42
C VAL A 242 -5.36 -16.55 4.55
N ASN A 243 -6.42 -15.87 5.03
CA ASN A 243 -7.67 -15.71 4.29
C ASN A 243 -7.57 -14.71 3.14
N ASP A 244 -6.63 -13.76 3.24
CA ASP A 244 -6.39 -12.75 2.23
C ASP A 244 -4.88 -12.54 2.07
N THR A 245 -4.42 -12.54 0.82
CA THR A 245 -3.06 -12.11 0.46
C THR A 245 -3.12 -10.87 -0.40
N TRP A 246 -2.25 -9.92 -0.06
CA TRP A 246 -2.21 -8.60 -0.65
C TRP A 246 -0.80 -8.27 -1.11
N CYS A 247 -0.72 -7.48 -2.18
CA CYS A 247 0.45 -6.69 -2.46
C CYS A 247 0.04 -5.32 -2.98
N ALA A 248 0.63 -4.27 -2.43
CA ALA A 248 0.45 -2.91 -2.90
C ALA A 248 1.81 -2.32 -3.24
N ALA A 249 1.85 -1.55 -4.31
CA ALA A 249 3.09 -1.00 -4.82
C ALA A 249 2.88 0.33 -5.53
N VAL A 250 3.98 1.08 -5.64
CA VAL A 250 4.02 2.39 -6.24
C VAL A 250 5.33 2.59 -6.99
N THR A 251 5.22 3.13 -8.19
CA THR A 251 6.30 3.71 -9.00
C THR A 251 6.04 5.22 -9.11
N PRO A 252 6.96 6.01 -9.68
CA PRO A 252 6.70 7.44 -9.87
C PRO A 252 5.46 7.76 -10.75
N GLN A 253 5.10 6.86 -11.67
CA GLN A 253 3.97 7.06 -12.60
C GLN A 253 2.69 6.33 -12.18
N TYR A 254 2.80 5.13 -11.61
CA TYR A 254 1.66 4.25 -11.36
C TYR A 254 1.68 3.66 -9.95
N ALA A 255 0.51 3.45 -9.38
CA ALA A 255 0.31 2.62 -8.20
C ALA A 255 -0.60 1.43 -8.53
N MET A 256 -0.35 0.30 -7.87
CA MET A 256 -1.09 -0.95 -8.07
C MET A 256 -1.36 -1.61 -6.74
N ALA A 257 -2.52 -2.23 -6.62
CA ALA A 257 -2.79 -3.18 -5.55
C ALA A 257 -3.43 -4.44 -6.13
N VAL A 258 -3.03 -5.59 -5.57
CA VAL A 258 -3.54 -6.91 -5.90
C VAL A 258 -4.01 -7.56 -4.61
N TRP A 259 -5.21 -8.11 -4.65
CA TRP A 259 -5.79 -8.95 -3.63
C TRP A 259 -6.07 -10.33 -4.22
N ILE A 260 -5.76 -11.37 -3.47
CA ILE A 260 -6.21 -12.74 -3.73
C ILE A 260 -6.80 -13.28 -2.44
N GLY A 261 -8.01 -13.83 -2.51
CA GLY A 261 -8.74 -14.27 -1.33
C GLY A 261 -10.07 -14.94 -1.66
N ASP A 262 -10.78 -15.42 -0.64
CA ASP A 262 -12.18 -15.80 -0.79
C ASP A 262 -13.06 -14.54 -0.68
N PRO A 263 -13.80 -14.15 -1.73
CA PRO A 263 -14.68 -12.99 -1.66
C PRO A 263 -15.71 -13.07 -0.54
N ASP A 264 -16.24 -14.28 -0.29
CA ASP A 264 -17.22 -14.51 0.76
C ASP A 264 -16.56 -14.60 2.15
N GLY A 265 -15.23 -14.67 2.21
CA GLY A 265 -14.43 -14.73 3.44
C GLY A 265 -14.63 -15.99 4.28
N ARG A 266 -15.07 -17.08 3.66
CA ARG A 266 -15.42 -18.33 4.36
C ARG A 266 -14.27 -19.33 4.35
N GLN A 267 -13.32 -19.17 3.43
CA GLN A 267 -12.21 -20.08 3.22
C GLN A 267 -10.87 -19.34 3.20
N SER A 268 -9.85 -20.02 3.71
CA SER A 268 -8.47 -19.56 3.60
C SER A 268 -7.92 -19.71 2.19
N VAL A 269 -6.99 -18.82 1.81
CA VAL A 269 -6.26 -18.96 0.55
C VAL A 269 -5.40 -20.22 0.62
N PRO A 270 -5.34 -21.02 -0.46
CA PRO A 270 -4.40 -22.13 -0.57
C PRO A 270 -2.98 -21.72 -0.17
N VAL A 271 -2.36 -22.51 0.71
CA VAL A 271 -1.05 -22.21 1.33
C VAL A 271 0.05 -21.95 0.29
N ASN A 272 -0.03 -22.55 -0.91
CA ASN A 272 0.90 -22.32 -2.01
C ASN A 272 0.80 -20.89 -2.57
N LEU A 273 -0.40 -20.36 -2.81
CA LEU A 273 -0.57 -18.99 -3.33
C LEU A 273 -0.04 -17.94 -2.34
N TYR A 274 -0.19 -18.22 -1.04
CA TYR A 274 0.40 -17.45 0.04
C TYR A 274 1.93 -17.56 0.06
N ARG A 275 2.48 -18.78 0.14
CA ARG A 275 3.93 -19.02 0.20
C ARG A 275 4.67 -18.46 -1.01
N ASP A 276 4.04 -18.51 -2.16
CA ASP A 276 4.61 -18.01 -3.41
C ASP A 276 4.49 -16.49 -3.55
N GLN A 277 3.83 -15.81 -2.60
CA GLN A 277 3.51 -14.39 -2.64
C GLN A 277 2.87 -13.99 -3.98
N ALA A 278 1.87 -14.75 -4.44
CA ALA A 278 1.28 -14.63 -5.78
C ALA A 278 0.88 -13.18 -6.12
N ALA A 279 0.17 -12.51 -5.21
CA ALA A 279 -0.22 -11.11 -5.38
C ALA A 279 0.99 -10.17 -5.61
N CYS A 280 2.12 -10.42 -4.96
CA CYS A 280 3.32 -9.61 -5.17
C CYS A 280 4.06 -9.96 -6.46
N ARG A 281 3.89 -11.14 -7.05
CA ARG A 281 4.55 -11.46 -8.34
C ARG A 281 3.98 -10.62 -9.48
N GLU A 282 2.69 -10.34 -9.46
CA GLU A 282 2.02 -9.49 -10.45
C GLU A 282 2.45 -8.03 -10.40
N ILE A 283 2.84 -7.52 -9.21
CA ILE A 283 3.37 -6.17 -9.05
C ILE A 283 4.58 -5.89 -9.96
N GLY A 284 5.34 -6.92 -10.35
CA GLY A 284 6.45 -6.76 -11.30
C GLY A 284 6.03 -6.10 -12.62
N LEU A 285 4.77 -6.29 -13.05
CA LEU A 285 4.20 -5.71 -14.27
C LEU A 285 4.20 -4.17 -14.25
N LEU A 286 4.16 -3.54 -13.06
CA LEU A 286 4.20 -2.08 -12.95
C LEU A 286 5.43 -1.45 -13.62
N ARG A 287 6.57 -2.16 -13.69
CA ARG A 287 7.78 -1.68 -14.36
C ARG A 287 7.77 -1.89 -15.87
N ASP A 288 6.91 -2.77 -16.36
CA ASP A 288 6.87 -3.11 -17.78
C ASP A 288 5.92 -2.19 -18.55
N LEU A 289 4.99 -1.53 -17.84
CA LEU A 289 4.16 -0.43 -18.35
C LEU A 289 5.01 0.74 -18.85
N PRO A 290 4.49 1.59 -19.77
CA PRO A 290 5.22 2.77 -20.24
C PRO A 290 5.34 3.85 -19.16
N HIS A 291 6.54 4.30 -18.82
CA HIS A 291 6.77 5.44 -17.91
C HIS A 291 7.28 6.66 -18.67
N ASP A 292 6.56 7.76 -18.56
CA ASP A 292 7.07 9.10 -18.88
C ASP A 292 7.62 9.80 -17.62
N ARG A 293 7.12 9.45 -16.43
CA ARG A 293 7.71 9.83 -15.14
C ARG A 293 8.53 8.70 -14.53
N THR A 294 9.84 8.91 -14.45
CA THR A 294 10.81 7.89 -14.00
C THR A 294 11.38 8.14 -12.61
N SER A 295 11.06 9.28 -11.98
CA SER A 295 11.46 9.63 -10.62
C SER A 295 10.40 10.45 -9.89
N VAL A 296 10.38 10.34 -8.56
CA VAL A 296 9.62 11.24 -7.69
C VAL A 296 10.54 12.42 -7.34
N PRO A 297 10.13 13.68 -7.58
CA PRO A 297 10.91 14.84 -7.19
C PRO A 297 11.19 14.83 -5.68
N VAL A 298 12.43 15.13 -5.30
CA VAL A 298 12.81 15.27 -3.90
C VAL A 298 12.33 16.64 -3.41
N PRO A 299 11.41 16.72 -2.44
CA PRO A 299 10.94 18.00 -1.94
C PRO A 299 12.06 18.73 -1.15
N PRO A 300 12.01 20.06 -1.07
CA PRO A 300 12.83 20.80 -0.12
C PRO A 300 12.63 20.24 1.29
N GLY A 301 13.72 20.14 2.07
CA GLY A 301 13.61 19.63 3.43
C GLY A 301 13.93 18.14 3.60
N ILE A 302 14.22 17.40 2.53
CA ILE A 302 14.76 16.04 2.62
C ILE A 302 16.29 16.05 2.56
N THR A 303 16.92 15.19 3.38
CA THR A 303 18.33 14.79 3.28
C THR A 303 18.46 13.28 3.32
N THR A 304 19.66 12.76 3.01
CA THR A 304 19.94 11.33 2.99
C THR A 304 20.99 10.99 4.03
N VAL A 305 20.65 10.10 4.97
CA VAL A 305 21.58 9.58 5.98
C VAL A 305 21.70 8.07 5.80
N GLY A 306 22.90 7.58 5.47
CA GLY A 306 23.12 6.14 5.24
C GLY A 306 22.28 5.54 4.10
N GLY A 307 21.92 6.35 3.09
CA GLY A 307 21.05 5.92 1.99
C GLY A 307 19.55 5.89 2.32
N VAL A 308 19.15 6.50 3.43
CA VAL A 308 17.75 6.63 3.87
C VAL A 308 17.32 8.09 3.82
N ALA A 309 16.18 8.37 3.19
CA ALA A 309 15.61 9.72 3.16
C ALA A 309 15.01 10.07 4.52
N VAL A 310 15.38 11.23 5.07
CA VAL A 310 14.85 11.76 6.34
C VAL A 310 14.70 13.29 6.24
N PRO A 311 13.91 13.93 7.11
CA PRO A 311 13.81 15.38 7.15
C PRO A 311 15.16 16.02 7.50
N LEU A 312 15.38 17.25 7.04
CA LEU A 312 16.50 18.07 7.49
C LEU A 312 16.43 18.23 9.02
N PRO A 313 17.58 18.26 9.72
CA PRO A 313 17.61 18.50 11.16
C PRO A 313 16.81 19.76 11.54
N GLY A 314 15.87 19.61 12.48
CA GLY A 314 15.01 20.69 12.96
C GLY A 314 13.73 20.92 12.15
N LEU A 315 13.57 20.27 10.99
CA LEU A 315 12.31 20.27 10.25
C LEU A 315 11.33 19.29 10.89
N ASN A 316 10.12 19.76 11.17
CA ASN A 316 9.03 18.96 11.72
C ASN A 316 7.84 19.00 10.76
N PRO A 317 7.82 18.15 9.71
CA PRO A 317 6.72 18.12 8.76
C PRO A 317 5.43 17.71 9.47
N ARG A 318 4.28 18.22 9.00
CA ARG A 318 2.98 17.92 9.60
C ARG A 318 1.96 17.60 8.53
N ASN A 319 1.37 16.41 8.64
CA ASN A 319 0.31 16.02 7.72
C ASN A 319 -0.90 16.97 7.86
N PRO A 320 -1.58 17.30 6.75
CA PRO A 320 -2.85 18.00 6.80
C PRO A 320 -3.88 17.17 7.58
N SER A 321 -4.94 17.83 8.05
CA SER A 321 -6.09 17.07 8.54
C SER A 321 -6.67 16.26 7.37
N PRO A 322 -6.91 14.95 7.54
CA PRO A 322 -7.52 14.16 6.48
C PRO A 322 -8.85 14.80 6.05
N PRO A 323 -9.21 14.75 4.76
CA PRO A 323 -10.51 15.21 4.30
C PRO A 323 -11.62 14.48 5.06
N ALA A 324 -12.77 15.16 5.24
CA ALA A 324 -13.93 14.51 5.83
C ALA A 324 -14.39 13.36 4.90
N PRO A 325 -14.84 12.22 5.47
CA PRO A 325 -15.36 11.09 4.70
C PRO A 325 -16.68 11.41 3.99
#